data_AF-A0A356UAL9-F1
#
_entry.id   AF-A0A356UAL9-F1
#
_cell.length_a   1.000
_cell.length_b   1.000
_cell.length_c   1.000
_cell.angle_alpha   90.00
_cell.angle_beta   90.00
_cell.angle_gamma   90.00
#
_symmetry.space_group_name_H-M   'P 1'
#
loop_
_entity.id
_entity.type
_entity.pdbx_description
1 polymer ?
#
loop_
_entity_poly.entity_id
_entity_poly.type
_entity_poly.pdbx_seq_one_letter_code
_entity_poly.pdbx_strand_id
1 'polypeptide(L)' 'GVDPDMVYQVVKAVKAETSIAVMPKLSPNVSDIVAIARAAEAGGADALSMINTLMGMAVDVEKRKPVLGNIF' A
#
# COMPACT_ATOMS: atom_id res chain seq x y z
N GLY A 1 3.10 0.24 4.05
CA GLY A 1 2.69 0.08 2.64
C GLY A 1 3.83 0.34 1.68
N VAL A 2 4.56 1.44 1.88
CA VAL A 2 5.72 1.83 1.05
C VAL A 2 7.07 1.54 1.69
N ASP A 3 7.06 1.12 2.96
CA ASP A 3 8.21 0.72 3.75
C ASP A 3 8.10 -0.81 4.01
N PRO A 4 9.10 -1.62 3.61
CA PRO A 4 9.10 -3.07 3.82
C PRO A 4 9.02 -3.48 5.29
N ASP A 5 9.78 -2.85 6.19
CA ASP A 5 9.84 -3.24 7.61
C ASP A 5 8.49 -3.01 8.28
N MET A 6 7.86 -1.86 7.99
CA MET A 6 6.52 -1.58 8.48
C MET A 6 5.49 -2.59 7.95
N VAL A 7 5.61 -3.00 6.68
CA VAL A 7 4.72 -4.03 6.10
C VAL A 7 4.89 -5.36 6.82
N TYR A 8 6.12 -5.81 7.06
CA TYR A 8 6.39 -7.02 7.82
C TYR A 8 5.75 -6.96 9.22
N GLN A 9 5.99 -5.88 9.97
CA GLN A 9 5.49 -5.76 11.35
C GLN A 9 3.96 -5.78 11.41
N VAL A 10 3.30 -5.04 10.52
CA VAL A 10 1.84 -4.98 10.48
C VAL A 10 1.24 -6.33 10.08
N VAL A 11 1.77 -6.97 9.03
CA VAL A 11 1.25 -8.27 8.58
C VAL A 11 1.44 -9.32 9.67
N LYS A 12 2.62 -9.37 10.30
CA LYS A 12 2.91 -10.28 11.41
C LYS A 12 1.98 -10.06 12.59
N ALA A 13 1.76 -8.81 12.97
CA ALA A 13 0.87 -8.47 14.08
C ALA A 13 -0.57 -8.93 13.79
N VAL A 14 -1.09 -8.65 12.58
CA VAL A 14 -2.44 -9.10 12.19
C VAL A 14 -2.53 -10.63 12.15
N LYS A 15 -1.53 -11.30 11.57
CA LYS A 15 -1.52 -12.76 11.44
C LYS A 15 -1.45 -13.47 12.80
N ALA A 16 -0.85 -12.85 13.82
CA ALA A 16 -0.82 -13.38 15.18
C ALA A 16 -2.21 -13.37 15.87
N GLU A 17 -3.11 -12.47 15.44
CA GLU A 17 -4.43 -12.27 16.07
C GLU A 17 -5.57 -13.02 15.36
N THR A 18 -5.30 -13.69 14.24
CA THR A 18 -6.35 -14.37 13.48
C THR A 18 -5.87 -15.65 12.79
N SER A 19 -6.76 -16.62 12.72
CA SER A 19 -6.61 -17.83 11.89
C SER A 19 -7.21 -17.68 10.49
N ILE A 20 -7.91 -16.59 10.21
CA ILE A 20 -8.47 -16.28 8.89
C ILE A 20 -7.32 -15.91 7.94
N ALA A 21 -7.47 -16.21 6.65
CA ALA A 21 -6.49 -15.82 5.64
C ALA A 21 -6.32 -14.28 5.57
N VAL A 22 -5.08 -13.82 5.59
CA VAL A 22 -4.69 -12.40 5.55
C VAL A 22 -4.11 -12.09 4.18
N MET A 23 -4.73 -11.13 3.49
CA MET A 23 -4.35 -10.68 2.15
C MET A 23 -4.07 -9.18 2.13
N PRO A 24 -2.82 -8.73 2.34
CA PRO A 24 -2.47 -7.32 2.26
C PRO A 24 -2.69 -6.75 0.84
N LYS A 25 -3.14 -5.49 0.75
CA LYS A 25 -3.30 -4.76 -0.51
C LYS A 25 -2.14 -3.80 -0.73
N LEU A 26 -1.27 -4.09 -1.70
CA LEU A 26 -0.03 -3.36 -1.91
C LEU A 26 -0.24 -2.10 -2.77
N SER A 27 0.46 -1.02 -2.39
CA SER A 27 0.48 0.23 -3.14
C SER A 27 1.42 0.10 -4.34
N PRO A 28 1.05 0.63 -5.53
CA PRO A 28 1.98 0.73 -6.65
C PRO A 28 2.97 1.89 -6.50
N ASN A 29 2.75 2.81 -5.56
CA ASN A 29 3.54 4.04 -5.39
C ASN A 29 4.79 3.77 -4.54
N VAL A 30 5.66 2.86 -5.02
CA VAL A 30 6.91 2.45 -4.38
C VAL A 30 8.01 2.33 -5.42
N SER A 31 9.26 2.49 -5.00
CA SER A 31 10.41 2.31 -5.91
C SER A 31 10.65 0.83 -6.26
N ASP A 32 10.47 -0.06 -5.29
CA ASP A 32 10.65 -1.51 -5.47
C ASP A 32 9.49 -2.27 -4.82
N ILE A 33 8.59 -2.79 -5.67
CA ILE A 33 7.44 -3.59 -5.22
C ILE A 33 7.84 -4.99 -4.74
N VAL A 34 8.99 -5.52 -5.20
CA VAL A 34 9.46 -6.85 -4.80
C VAL A 34 9.85 -6.85 -3.33
N ALA A 35 10.57 -5.82 -2.87
CA ALA A 35 10.92 -5.66 -1.46
C ALA A 35 9.67 -5.62 -0.55
N ILE A 36 8.64 -4.91 -0.97
CA ILE A 36 7.37 -4.80 -0.24
C ILE A 36 6.64 -6.16 -0.20
N ALA A 37 6.55 -6.85 -1.34
CA ALA A 37 5.89 -8.14 -1.44
C ALA A 37 6.61 -9.21 -0.59
N ARG A 38 7.94 -9.22 -0.60
CA ARG A 38 8.75 -10.13 0.23
C ARG A 38 8.56 -9.87 1.72
N ALA A 39 8.46 -8.61 2.13
CA ALA A 39 8.18 -8.28 3.53
C ALA A 39 6.78 -8.74 3.97
N ALA A 40 5.78 -8.61 3.10
CA ALA A 40 4.43 -9.11 3.37
C ALA A 40 4.42 -10.64 3.50
N GLU A 41 5.06 -11.36 2.57
CA GLU A 41 5.25 -12.81 2.63
C GLU A 41 5.95 -13.23 3.93
N ALA A 42 7.07 -12.59 4.27
CA ALA A 42 7.81 -12.86 5.51
C ALA A 42 7.00 -12.57 6.78
N GLY A 43 6.05 -11.62 6.72
CA GLY A 43 5.11 -11.33 7.80
C GLY A 43 4.01 -12.38 7.97
N GLY A 44 3.89 -13.34 7.05
CA GLY A 44 2.89 -14.40 7.10
C GLY A 44 1.62 -14.12 6.30
N ALA A 45 1.67 -13.25 5.29
CA ALA A 45 0.56 -13.07 4.35
C ALA A 45 0.28 -14.38 3.60
N ASP A 46 -1.00 -14.75 3.48
CA ASP A 46 -1.43 -15.96 2.76
C ASP A 46 -1.61 -15.70 1.26
N ALA A 47 -1.86 -14.44 0.88
CA ALA A 47 -2.00 -13.98 -0.48
C ALA A 47 -1.66 -12.48 -0.58
N LEU A 48 -1.45 -11.98 -1.79
CA LEU A 48 -1.26 -10.56 -2.05
C LEU A 48 -2.36 -10.06 -3.00
N SER A 49 -2.94 -8.90 -2.71
CA SER A 49 -3.76 -8.16 -3.67
C SER A 49 -3.03 -6.92 -4.15
N MET A 50 -3.13 -6.65 -5.45
CA MET A 50 -2.43 -5.53 -6.07
C MET A 50 -3.09 -5.17 -7.42
N ILE A 51 -3.14 -3.89 -7.79
CA ILE A 51 -2.59 -2.70 -7.12
C ILE A 51 -3.66 -1.89 -6.35
N ASN A 52 -3.22 -1.01 -5.45
CA ASN A 52 -4.01 0.17 -5.07
C ASN A 52 -3.94 1.26 -6.15
N THR A 53 -4.53 2.43 -5.93
CA THR A 53 -4.52 3.52 -6.92
C THR A 53 -3.14 4.17 -7.08
N LEU A 54 -2.83 4.61 -8.29
CA LEU A 54 -1.71 5.53 -8.55
C LEU A 54 -2.06 6.93 -8.06
N MET A 55 -1.04 7.72 -7.71
CA MET A 55 -1.23 9.14 -7.40
C MET A 55 -1.36 9.95 -8.70
N GLY A 56 -2.35 10.85 -8.73
CA GLY A 56 -2.59 11.77 -9.83
C GLY A 56 -3.33 13.00 -9.34
N MET A 57 -3.23 14.09 -10.10
CA MET A 57 -3.88 15.37 -9.78
C MET A 57 -4.49 15.97 -11.03
N ALA A 58 -5.74 16.40 -10.93
CA ALA A 58 -6.38 17.26 -11.92
C ALA A 58 -6.28 18.71 -11.46
N VAL A 59 -5.91 19.62 -12.37
CA VAL A 59 -5.76 21.05 -12.10
C VAL A 59 -6.78 21.84 -12.92
N ASP A 60 -7.58 22.66 -12.26
CA ASP A 60 -8.37 23.70 -12.91
C ASP A 60 -7.42 24.85 -13.28
N VAL A 61 -7.14 24.97 -14.58
CA VAL A 61 -6.15 25.92 -15.11
C VAL A 61 -6.59 27.38 -15.00
N GLU A 62 -7.91 27.65 -15.01
CA GLU A 62 -8.47 28.99 -14.86
C GLU A 62 -8.38 29.44 -13.40
N LYS A 63 -8.75 28.55 -12.47
CA LYS A 63 -8.66 28.85 -11.03
C LYS A 63 -7.25 28.68 -10.46
N ARG A 64 -6.33 28.07 -11.23
CA ARG A 64 -4.96 27.70 -10.82
C ARG A 64 -4.95 26.90 -9.51
N LYS A 65 -5.90 25.98 -9.39
CA LYS A 65 -6.12 25.18 -8.17
C LYS A 65 -6.38 23.72 -8.52
N PRO A 66 -6.01 22.78 -7.65
CA PRO A 66 -6.43 21.39 -7.79
C PRO A 66 -7.96 21.26 -7.83
N VAL A 67 -8.48 20.36 -8.66
CA VAL A 67 -9.93 20.07 -8.75
C VAL A 67 -10.42 19.36 -7.49
N LEU A 68 -9.58 18.48 -6.94
CA LEU A 68 -9.85 17.77 -5.68
C LEU A 68 -9.06 18.43 -4.55
N GLY A 69 -9.69 18.56 -3.38
CA GLY A 69 -9.13 19.31 -2.24
C GLY A 69 -7.98 18.63 -1.49
N ASN A 70 -7.62 17.39 -1.86
CA ASN A 70 -6.50 16.69 -1.23
C ASN A 70 -5.20 17.05 -1.96
N ILE A 71 -4.50 18.06 -1.44
CA ILE A 71 -3.21 18.53 -1.95
C ILE A 71 -2.13 17.85 -1.12
N PHE A 72 -1.39 16.93 -1.75
CA PHE A 72 -0.29 16.16 -1.15
C PHE A 72 1.05 16.90 -1.31
#